data_AF-A0A561P775-F1
#
_entry.id   AF-A0A561P775-F1
#
_cell.length_a   1.000
_cell.length_b   1.000
_cell.length_c   1.000
_cell.angle_alpha   90.00
_cell.angle_beta   90.00
_cell.angle_gamma   90.00
#
_symmetry.space_group_name_H-M   'P 1'
#
loop_
_entity.id
_entity.type
_entity.pdbx_description
1 polymer ?
#
loop_
_entity_poly.entity_id
_entity_poly.type
_entity_poly.pdbx_seq_one_letter_code
_entity_poly.pdbx_strand_id
1 'polypeptide(L)'
;MAKQSKDAVKHEIQELAIGNYKSYPADYETGPVAVSQNIQSLARGYWDCREYKEVERDERLGIGLEDYQHWTSEAYDIFMRANGQTMN
;
A
#
# COMPACT_ATOMS: atom_id res chain seq x y z
N MET A 1 18.88 -4.59 4.08
CA MET A 1 18.80 -5.35 5.34
C MET A 1 17.36 -5.82 5.51
N ALA A 2 17.13 -7.07 5.92
CA ALA A 2 15.77 -7.58 6.11
C ALA A 2 15.10 -6.83 7.27
N LYS A 3 13.95 -6.20 7.00
CA LYS A 3 13.15 -5.52 8.03
C LYS A 3 12.62 -6.55 9.02
N GLN A 4 12.78 -6.27 10.31
CA GLN A 4 12.54 -7.24 11.39
C GLN A 4 11.26 -6.98 12.20
N SER A 5 10.44 -6.01 11.82
CA SER A 5 9.16 -5.71 12.49
C SER A 5 8.04 -5.48 11.49
N LYS A 6 6.79 -5.76 11.92
CA LYS A 6 5.59 -5.45 11.13
C LYS A 6 5.53 -3.97 10.76
N ASP A 7 5.86 -3.06 11.69
CA ASP A 7 5.84 -1.62 11.44
C ASP A 7 6.80 -1.21 10.31
N ALA A 8 7.98 -1.81 10.26
CA ALA A 8 8.95 -1.50 9.22
C ALA A 8 8.47 -1.98 7.82
N VAL A 9 7.78 -3.13 7.76
CA VAL A 9 7.15 -3.63 6.53
C VAL A 9 5.97 -2.76 6.14
N LYS A 10 5.11 -2.40 7.09
CA LYS A 10 4.00 -1.44 6.91
C LYS A 10 4.48 -0.15 6.27
N HIS A 11 5.53 0.47 6.84
CA HIS A 11 6.08 1.70 6.28
C HIS A 11 6.58 1.54 4.83
N GLU A 12 7.15 0.38 4.47
CA GLU A 12 7.56 0.11 3.08
C GLU A 12 6.38 0.07 2.13
N ILE A 13 5.35 -0.70 2.50
CA ILE A 13 4.16 -0.87 1.68
C ILE A 13 3.46 0.47 1.50
N GLN A 14 3.45 1.31 2.54
CA GLN A 14 2.91 2.66 2.46
C GLN A 14 3.72 3.57 1.53
N GLU A 15 5.06 3.54 1.61
CA GLU A 15 5.92 4.32 0.71
C GLU A 15 5.74 3.91 -0.76
N LEU A 16 5.69 2.61 -1.03
CA LEU A 16 5.43 2.06 -2.36
C LEU A 16 4.06 2.49 -2.89
N ALA A 17 3.01 2.34 -2.07
CA ALA A 17 1.65 2.71 -2.42
C ALA A 17 1.52 4.21 -2.71
N ILE A 18 2.05 5.08 -1.84
CA ILE A 18 2.06 6.53 -2.06
C ILE A 18 2.81 6.89 -3.35
N GLY A 19 3.92 6.20 -3.66
CA GLY A 19 4.61 6.34 -4.94
C GLY A 19 3.70 6.02 -6.11
N ASN A 20 2.95 4.91 -6.05
CA ASN A 20 2.01 4.52 -7.09
C ASN A 20 0.88 5.55 -7.27
N TYR A 21 0.30 6.04 -6.17
CA TYR A 21 -0.76 7.06 -6.21
C TYR A 21 -0.29 8.37 -6.86
N LYS A 22 0.95 8.78 -6.61
CA LYS A 22 1.56 9.95 -7.25
C LYS A 22 1.86 9.73 -8.73
N SER A 23 2.20 8.51 -9.13
CA SER A 23 2.48 8.17 -10.53
C SER A 23 1.22 8.04 -11.38
N TYR A 24 0.11 7.61 -10.78
CA TYR A 24 -1.16 7.35 -11.47
C TYR A 24 -2.36 8.00 -10.78
N PRO A 25 -2.35 9.33 -10.53
CA PRO A 25 -3.38 9.99 -9.72
C PRO A 25 -4.80 9.82 -10.29
N ALA A 26 -4.95 9.72 -11.61
CA ALA A 26 -6.23 9.50 -12.28
C ALA A 26 -6.94 8.20 -11.85
N ASP A 27 -6.18 7.18 -11.44
CA ASP A 27 -6.74 5.90 -10.96
C ASP A 27 -7.29 6.01 -9.53
N TYR A 28 -6.95 7.08 -8.82
CA TYR A 28 -7.24 7.26 -7.39
C TYR A 28 -8.06 8.52 -7.08
N GLU A 29 -8.26 9.39 -8.06
CA GLU A 29 -9.16 10.55 -8.05
C GLU A 29 -10.49 10.27 -8.76
N THR A 30 -10.84 8.98 -8.90
CA THR A 30 -12.09 8.51 -9.50
C THR A 30 -13.18 8.26 -8.45
N GLY A 31 -14.31 7.68 -8.85
CA GLY A 31 -15.40 7.32 -7.93
C GLY A 31 -14.95 6.30 -6.86
N PRO A 32 -15.54 6.34 -5.66
CA PRO A 32 -15.04 5.62 -4.47
C PRO A 32 -14.98 4.09 -4.65
N VAL A 33 -15.88 3.51 -5.46
CA VAL A 33 -15.87 2.06 -5.77
C VAL A 33 -14.65 1.68 -6.60
N ALA A 34 -14.33 2.47 -7.63
CA ALA A 34 -13.19 2.22 -8.50
C ALA A 34 -11.86 2.43 -7.75
N VAL A 35 -11.77 3.48 -6.92
CA VAL A 35 -10.61 3.70 -6.04
C VAL A 35 -10.37 2.48 -5.14
N SER A 36 -11.42 1.97 -4.47
CA SER A 36 -11.30 0.81 -3.61
C SER A 36 -10.80 -0.42 -4.38
N GLN A 37 -11.34 -0.68 -5.58
CA GLN A 37 -10.88 -1.79 -6.43
C GLN A 37 -9.43 -1.64 -6.86
N ASN A 38 -8.99 -0.41 -7.18
CA ASN A 38 -7.62 -0.12 -7.57
C ASN A 38 -6.64 -0.33 -6.41
N ILE A 39 -6.98 0.12 -5.20
CA ILE A 39 -6.20 -0.11 -3.96
C ILE A 39 -6.06 -1.61 -3.69
N GLN A 40 -7.15 -2.38 -3.80
CA GLN A 40 -7.14 -3.83 -3.58
C GLN A 40 -6.28 -4.55 -4.63
N SER A 41 -6.38 -4.12 -5.88
CA SER A 41 -5.58 -4.68 -6.99
C SER A 41 -4.09 -4.37 -6.82
N LEU A 42 -3.76 -3.15 -6.39
CA LEU A 42 -2.38 -2.73 -6.10
C LEU A 42 -1.77 -3.57 -4.96
N ALA A 43 -2.48 -3.68 -3.84
CA ALA A 43 -2.05 -4.49 -2.70
C ALA A 43 -1.83 -5.96 -3.09
N ARG A 44 -2.72 -6.51 -3.94
CA ARG A 44 -2.57 -7.86 -4.48
C ARG A 44 -1.35 -7.99 -5.38
N GLY A 45 -1.08 -6.99 -6.23
CA GLY A 45 0.12 -6.93 -7.05
C GLY A 45 1.39 -7.00 -6.20
N TYR A 46 1.47 -6.20 -5.13
CA TYR A 46 2.61 -6.26 -4.20
C TYR A 46 2.74 -7.61 -3.51
N TRP A 47 1.63 -8.23 -3.11
CA TRP A 47 1.62 -9.54 -2.45
C TRP A 47 2.10 -10.66 -3.38
N ASP A 48 1.65 -10.66 -4.62
CA ASP A 48 1.97 -11.71 -5.61
C ASP A 48 3.39 -11.56 -6.16
N CYS A 49 3.99 -10.36 -6.12
CA CYS A 49 5.34 -10.10 -6.63
C CYS A 49 6.46 -10.17 -5.57
N ARG A 50 6.15 -10.61 -4.34
CA ARG A 50 7.14 -10.72 -3.25
C ARG A 50 8.25 -11.70 -3.61
N GLU A 51 9.47 -11.31 -3.31
CA GLU A 51 10.62 -12.22 -3.38
C GLU A 51 10.58 -13.24 -2.25
N TYR A 52 11.26 -14.37 -2.44
CA TYR A 52 11.35 -15.46 -1.45
C TYR A 52 11.69 -14.96 -0.02
N LYS A 53 12.66 -14.04 0.10
CA LYS A 53 13.07 -13.45 1.40
C LYS A 53 11.94 -12.63 2.08
N GLU A 54 11.03 -12.09 1.28
CA GLU A 54 9.90 -11.29 1.76
C GLU A 54 8.75 -12.20 2.18
N VAL A 55 8.53 -13.30 1.44
CA VAL A 55 7.60 -14.36 1.84
C VAL A 55 8.01 -14.92 3.21
N GLU A 56 9.27 -15.34 3.39
CA GLU A 56 9.77 -15.84 4.69
C GLU A 56 9.64 -14.81 5.82
N ARG A 57 9.96 -13.53 5.52
CA ARG A 57 9.81 -12.43 6.49
C ARG A 57 8.36 -12.30 6.92
N ASP A 58 7.43 -12.27 5.97
CA ASP A 58 6.02 -12.03 6.21
C ASP A 58 5.39 -13.21 6.97
N GLU A 59 5.72 -14.45 6.61
CA GLU A 59 5.31 -15.65 7.34
C GLU A 59 5.79 -15.61 8.80
N ARG A 60 7.08 -15.31 9.02
CA ARG A 60 7.65 -15.19 10.37
C ARG A 60 6.99 -14.10 11.20
N LEU A 61 6.60 -13.00 10.57
CA LEU A 61 5.94 -11.88 11.24
C LEU A 61 4.42 -12.07 11.34
N GLY A 62 3.83 -13.10 10.71
CA GLY A 62 2.38 -13.29 10.64
C GLY A 62 1.70 -12.17 9.86
N ILE A 63 2.28 -11.76 8.73
CA ILE A 63 1.75 -10.75 7.80
C ILE A 63 1.01 -11.48 6.67
N GLY A 64 -0.26 -11.12 6.49
CA GLY A 64 -1.14 -11.65 5.45
C GLY A 64 -1.44 -10.64 4.34
N LEU A 65 -2.16 -11.09 3.31
CA LEU A 65 -2.67 -10.21 2.25
C LEU A 65 -3.55 -9.09 2.81
N GLU A 66 -4.33 -9.39 3.85
CA GLU A 66 -5.19 -8.41 4.52
C GLU A 66 -4.40 -7.26 5.14
N ASP A 67 -3.20 -7.54 5.66
CA ASP A 67 -2.29 -6.48 6.16
C ASP A 67 -1.84 -5.58 5.00
N TYR A 68 -1.45 -6.16 3.86
CA TYR A 68 -1.08 -5.40 2.66
C TYR A 68 -2.24 -4.51 2.19
N GLN A 69 -3.44 -5.06 2.09
CA GLN A 69 -4.65 -4.31 1.71
C GLN A 69 -4.92 -3.16 2.68
N HIS A 70 -4.80 -3.42 3.98
CA HIS A 70 -5.01 -2.42 5.01
C HIS A 70 -3.96 -1.29 4.93
N TRP A 71 -2.68 -1.63 4.83
CA TRP A 71 -1.60 -0.64 4.78
C TRP A 71 -1.62 0.19 3.50
N THR A 72 -1.97 -0.41 2.36
CA THR A 72 -2.18 0.29 1.09
C THR A 72 -3.38 1.24 1.18
N SER A 73 -4.46 0.87 1.88
CA SER A 73 -5.58 1.77 2.15
C SER A 73 -5.19 2.93 3.08
N GLU A 74 -4.45 2.68 4.17
CA GLU A 74 -3.96 3.74 5.06
C GLU A 74 -3.05 4.73 4.31
N ALA A 75 -2.22 4.23 3.39
CA ALA A 75 -1.40 5.07 2.52
C ALA A 75 -2.25 5.99 1.62
N TYR A 76 -3.41 5.52 1.18
CA TYR A 76 -4.32 6.34 0.36
C TYR A 76 -4.91 7.47 1.19
N ASP A 77 -5.33 7.20 2.42
CA ASP A 77 -5.80 8.24 3.35
C ASP A 77 -4.72 9.30 3.61
N ILE A 78 -3.46 8.87 3.78
CA ILE A 78 -2.31 9.78 3.94
C ILE A 78 -2.12 10.63 2.67
N PHE A 79 -2.14 10.01 1.49
CA PHE A 79 -2.03 10.69 0.20
C PHE A 79 -3.13 11.73 -0.01
N MET A 80 -4.39 11.36 0.26
CA MET A 80 -5.53 12.26 0.11
C MET A 80 -5.50 13.42 1.10
N ARG A 81 -5.04 13.21 2.35
CA ARG A 81 -4.86 14.30 3.31
C ARG A 81 -3.77 15.27 2.89
N ALA A 82 -2.66 14.76 2.36
CA ALA A 82 -1.56 15.58 1.87
C ALA A 82 -1.97 16.42 0.64
N ASN A 83 -2.75 15.85 -0.29
CA ASN A 83 -3.23 16.55 -1.47
C ASN A 83 -4.45 17.44 -1.20
N GLY A 84 -5.24 17.13 -0.16
CA GLY A 84 -6.35 17.98 0.30
C GLY A 84 -5.90 19.31 0.90
N GLN A 85 -4.65 19.42 1.38
CA GLN A 85 -4.07 20.71 1.78
C GLN A 85 -3.69 21.61 0.59
N THR A 86 -3.57 21.06 -0.62
CA THR A 86 -3.30 21.82 -1.86
C THR A 86 -4.56 22.27 -2.61
N MET A 87 -5.77 22.01 -2.08
CA MET A 87 -7.05 22.41 -2.69
C MET A 87 -7.79 23.52 -1.91
N ASN A 88 -7.06 24.44 -1.27
CA ASN A 88 -7.61 25.71 -0.76
C ASN A 88 -6.92 26.91 -1.42
#